data_AF-A0A1A9HNU2-F1
#
_entry.id   AF-A0A1A9HNU2-F1
#
_cell.length_a   1.000
_cell.length_b   1.000
_cell.length_c   1.000
_cell.angle_alpha   90.00
_cell.angle_beta   90.00
_cell.angle_gamma   90.00
#
_symmetry.space_group_name_H-M   'P 1'
#
loop_
_entity.id
_entity.type
_entity.pdbx_description
1 polymer ?
#
loop_
_entity_poly.entity_id
_entity_poly.type
_entity_poly.pdbx_seq_one_letter_code
_entity_poly.pdbx_strand_id
1 'polypeptide(L)'
;MDAIVEAALKKWPNVPHCYGWLALDARGDWYMRDERIQAAGPFPTVKGSRIVHDKLIGFIDRNYASDDQGAWFFQNGPQRVYLQLEVAPWIWRLQPDGRVLTHTGREAQVAGAVLDEQDRLFLETDLGLGLVHTQDMGLAADAIEAGRWSMSNATHAELIARHGVLLAPVDPKGESGKA
;
A
#
# COMPACT_ATOMS: atom_id res chain seq x y z
N MET A 1 -15.26 -3.53 1.58
CA MET A 1 -15.52 -2.62 2.73
C MET A 1 -16.55 -3.28 3.61
N ASP A 2 -16.39 -3.22 4.94
CA ASP A 2 -17.33 -3.84 5.88
C ASP A 2 -18.67 -3.07 5.89
N ALA A 3 -19.80 -3.77 6.02
CA ALA A 3 -21.14 -3.15 6.00
C ALA A 3 -21.34 -2.09 7.10
N ILE A 4 -20.69 -2.25 8.26
CA ILE A 4 -20.72 -1.27 9.35
C ILE A 4 -20.05 0.05 8.96
N VAL A 5 -19.01 -0.02 8.13
CA VAL A 5 -18.27 1.14 7.63
C VAL A 5 -19.13 1.89 6.61
N GLU A 6 -19.77 1.17 5.69
CA GLU A 6 -20.71 1.77 4.72
C GLU A 6 -21.89 2.46 5.41
N ALA A 7 -22.44 1.84 6.47
CA ALA A 7 -23.53 2.43 7.25
C ALA A 7 -23.10 3.73 7.96
N ALA A 8 -21.88 3.76 8.49
CA ALA A 8 -21.33 4.95 9.13
C ALA A 8 -21.08 6.09 8.12
N LEU A 9 -20.53 5.79 6.94
CA LEU A 9 -20.30 6.77 5.88
C LEU A 9 -21.62 7.42 5.40
N LYS A 10 -22.69 6.64 5.27
CA LYS A 10 -24.03 7.17 4.93
C LYS A 10 -24.57 8.12 5.99
N LYS A 11 -24.31 7.83 7.27
CA LYS A 11 -24.81 8.64 8.38
C LYS A 11 -24.01 9.93 8.58
N TRP A 12 -22.70 9.91 8.30
CA TRP A 12 -21.81 11.07 8.42
C TRP A 12 -20.88 11.19 7.21
N PRO A 13 -21.36 11.74 6.08
CA PRO A 13 -20.57 11.76 4.85
C PRO A 13 -19.38 12.73 4.87
N ASN A 14 -19.41 13.75 5.74
CA ASN A 14 -18.49 14.89 5.71
C ASN A 14 -17.47 14.89 6.86
N VAL A 15 -16.95 13.72 7.25
CA VAL A 15 -15.93 13.63 8.31
C VAL A 15 -14.54 13.98 7.77
N PRO A 16 -13.81 14.94 8.38
CA PRO A 16 -12.48 15.31 7.93
C PRO A 16 -11.55 14.10 7.83
N HIS A 17 -10.77 14.06 6.76
CA HIS A 17 -9.79 13.00 6.54
C HIS A 17 -8.58 13.19 7.46
N CYS A 18 -7.91 12.08 7.75
CA CYS A 18 -6.72 12.03 8.58
C CYS A 18 -5.51 11.66 7.72
N TYR A 19 -4.37 12.32 7.93
CA TYR A 19 -3.16 12.14 7.11
C TYR A 19 -1.94 11.91 7.99
N GLY A 20 -0.99 11.10 7.52
CA GLY A 20 0.32 10.93 8.18
C GLY A 20 0.35 10.02 9.41
N TRP A 21 -0.81 9.51 9.87
CA TRP A 21 -0.93 8.66 11.07
C TRP A 21 -0.76 7.16 10.80
N LEU A 22 -0.92 6.71 9.56
CA LEU A 22 -0.83 5.30 9.18
C LEU A 22 0.15 5.14 8.03
N ALA A 23 0.97 4.09 8.06
CA ALA A 23 1.91 3.78 7.00
C ALA A 23 1.97 2.28 6.68
N LEU A 24 2.30 1.96 5.42
CA LEU A 24 2.58 0.62 4.92
C LEU A 24 4.04 0.52 4.51
N ASP A 25 4.73 -0.47 5.08
CA ASP A 25 6.13 -0.69 4.80
C ASP A 25 6.36 -1.70 3.66
N ALA A 26 7.61 -1.82 3.20
CA ALA A 26 7.97 -2.71 2.08
C ALA A 26 7.78 -4.22 2.36
N ARG A 27 7.47 -4.61 3.61
CA ARG A 27 7.17 -5.99 4.02
C ARG A 27 5.68 -6.27 4.14
N GLY A 28 4.85 -5.23 4.04
CA GLY A 28 3.41 -5.32 4.20
C GLY A 28 2.97 -5.13 5.66
N ASP A 29 3.85 -4.62 6.52
CA ASP A 29 3.53 -4.33 7.92
C ASP A 29 2.91 -2.93 8.03
N TRP A 30 1.84 -2.83 8.82
CA TRP A 30 1.20 -1.55 9.15
C TRP A 30 1.90 -0.85 10.32
N TYR A 31 2.09 0.47 10.21
CA TYR A 31 2.72 1.30 11.23
C TYR A 31 1.84 2.47 11.65
N MET A 32 1.71 2.68 12.96
CA MET A 32 1.14 3.88 13.55
C MET A 32 2.21 4.95 13.71
N ARG A 33 1.88 6.19 13.34
CA ARG A 33 2.77 7.35 13.36
C ARG A 33 2.14 8.48 14.16
N ASP A 34 2.27 8.43 15.49
CA ASP A 34 1.81 9.53 16.33
C ASP A 34 2.58 10.85 16.06
N GLU A 35 2.12 11.96 16.63
CA GLU A 35 2.73 13.28 16.45
C GLU A 35 4.24 13.29 16.77
N ARG A 36 4.65 12.55 17.80
CA ARG A 36 6.06 12.46 18.21
C ARG A 36 6.89 11.73 17.15
N ILE A 37 6.37 10.65 16.57
CA ILE A 37 7.01 9.92 15.48
C ILE A 37 7.09 10.78 14.23
N GLN A 38 6.02 11.50 13.88
CA GLN A 38 6.00 12.40 12.72
C GLN A 38 7.03 13.54 12.89
N ALA A 39 7.14 14.11 14.09
CA ALA A 39 8.13 15.13 14.40
C ALA A 39 9.59 14.61 14.39
N ALA A 40 9.78 13.31 14.66
CA ALA A 40 11.11 12.70 14.69
C ALA A 40 11.71 12.47 13.29
N GLY A 41 10.89 12.42 12.23
CA GLY A 41 11.38 12.33 10.86
C GLY A 41 10.40 11.68 9.88
N PRO A 42 10.75 11.70 8.57
CA PRO A 42 9.88 11.17 7.53
C PRO A 42 9.84 9.64 7.55
N PHE A 43 8.75 9.08 7.04
CA PHE A 43 8.68 7.69 6.63
C PHE A 43 9.47 7.51 5.31
N PRO A 44 10.22 6.40 5.10
CA PRO A 44 10.40 5.25 5.99
C PRO A 44 11.54 5.36 7.02
N THR A 45 12.33 6.44 7.02
CA THR A 45 13.50 6.62 7.91
C THR A 45 13.16 6.44 9.39
N VAL A 46 12.07 7.06 9.83
CA VAL A 46 11.45 6.78 11.13
C VAL A 46 10.15 6.06 10.83
N LYS A 47 10.00 4.77 11.16
CA LYS A 47 8.80 4.00 10.80
C LYS A 47 7.60 4.23 11.72
N GLY A 48 7.83 4.41 13.02
CA GLY A 48 6.79 4.46 14.03
C GLY A 48 6.58 3.11 14.72
N SER A 49 5.41 2.93 15.33
CA SER A 49 5.06 1.71 16.06
C SER A 49 4.36 0.72 15.15
N ARG A 50 4.95 -0.46 14.95
CA ARG A 50 4.29 -1.53 14.19
C ARG A 50 2.99 -1.95 14.86
N ILE A 51 1.92 -2.06 14.09
CA ILE A 51 0.64 -2.58 14.55
C ILE A 51 0.74 -4.11 14.57
N VAL A 52 0.53 -4.72 15.74
CA VAL A 52 0.61 -6.18 15.94
C VAL A 52 -0.71 -6.80 16.39
N HIS A 53 -1.77 -6.00 16.49
CA HIS A 53 -3.07 -6.45 16.98
C HIS A 53 -3.92 -7.00 15.83
N ASP A 54 -4.00 -8.33 15.71
CA ASP A 54 -4.62 -9.03 14.56
C ASP A 54 -6.01 -8.53 14.19
N LYS A 55 -6.90 -8.26 15.17
CA LYS A 55 -8.24 -7.76 14.85
C LYS A 55 -8.23 -6.37 14.20
N LEU A 56 -7.25 -5.54 14.57
CA LEU A 56 -7.10 -4.21 13.99
C LEU A 56 -6.49 -4.32 12.58
N ILE A 57 -5.46 -5.16 12.42
CA ILE A 57 -4.86 -5.47 11.11
C ILE A 57 -5.95 -5.95 10.15
N GLY A 58 -6.69 -7.00 10.52
CA GLY A 58 -7.76 -7.52 9.66
C GLY A 58 -8.87 -6.50 9.39
N PHE A 59 -9.11 -5.54 10.30
CA PHE A 59 -10.05 -4.44 10.06
C PHE A 59 -9.49 -3.42 9.06
N ILE A 60 -8.20 -3.09 9.13
CA ILE A 60 -7.50 -2.25 8.16
C ILE A 60 -7.56 -2.91 6.78
N ASP A 61 -7.15 -4.18 6.70
CA ASP A 61 -7.06 -4.95 5.45
C ASP A 61 -8.37 -4.96 4.65
N ARG A 62 -9.52 -5.19 5.31
CA ARG A 62 -10.83 -5.24 4.64
C ARG A 62 -11.38 -3.88 4.21
N ASN A 63 -10.81 -2.80 4.75
CA ASN A 63 -11.25 -1.43 4.53
C ASN A 63 -10.13 -0.56 3.93
N TYR A 64 -9.09 -1.19 3.38
CA TYR A 64 -8.00 -0.56 2.65
C TYR A 64 -8.36 -0.41 1.15
N ALA A 65 -8.25 0.80 0.63
CA ALA A 65 -8.61 1.14 -0.75
C ALA A 65 -7.84 2.37 -1.25
N SER A 66 -7.95 2.68 -2.55
CA SER A 66 -7.47 3.92 -3.14
C SER A 66 -8.62 4.86 -3.50
N ASP A 67 -8.32 6.15 -3.59
CA ASP A 67 -9.21 7.13 -4.22
C ASP A 67 -8.84 7.38 -5.69
N ASP A 68 -9.58 8.28 -6.35
CA ASP A 68 -9.39 8.64 -7.75
C ASP A 68 -8.09 9.42 -8.02
N GLN A 69 -7.41 9.90 -6.98
CA GLN A 69 -6.13 10.60 -7.06
C GLN A 69 -4.94 9.67 -6.84
N GLY A 70 -5.20 8.37 -6.61
CA GLY A 70 -4.16 7.40 -6.35
C GLY A 70 -3.67 7.35 -4.90
N ALA A 71 -4.33 8.09 -4.00
CA ALA A 71 -4.01 8.07 -2.59
C ALA A 71 -4.68 6.87 -1.92
N TRP A 72 -3.90 6.13 -1.14
CA TRP A 72 -4.39 4.95 -0.44
C TRP A 72 -4.84 5.31 0.97
N PHE A 73 -5.95 4.73 1.40
CA PHE A 73 -6.57 4.99 2.69
C PHE A 73 -7.12 3.74 3.36
N PHE A 74 -7.21 3.80 4.68
CA PHE A 74 -8.02 2.93 5.50
C PHE A 74 -9.32 3.65 5.88
N GLN A 75 -10.47 3.04 5.59
CA GLN A 75 -11.78 3.58 5.95
C GLN A 75 -12.16 3.17 7.38
N ASN A 76 -11.96 4.08 8.33
CA ASN A 76 -12.29 3.91 9.73
C ASN A 76 -13.67 4.53 10.05
N GLY A 77 -14.74 3.73 9.88
CA GLY A 77 -16.10 4.26 9.96
C GLY A 77 -16.32 5.35 8.91
N PRO A 78 -16.82 6.55 9.25
CA PRO A 78 -17.00 7.62 8.26
C PRO A 78 -15.69 8.33 7.87
N GLN A 79 -14.61 8.13 8.62
CA GLN A 79 -13.34 8.83 8.40
C GLN A 79 -12.41 8.02 7.48
N ARG A 80 -11.80 8.69 6.49
CA ARG A 80 -10.64 8.17 5.77
C ARG A 80 -9.36 8.52 6.51
N VAL A 81 -8.50 7.52 6.70
CA VAL A 81 -7.13 7.71 7.18
C VAL A 81 -6.20 7.38 6.01
N TYR A 82 -5.61 8.40 5.40
CA TYR A 82 -4.68 8.23 4.28
C TYR A 82 -3.32 7.73 4.76
N LEU A 83 -2.71 6.87 3.94
CA LEU A 83 -1.48 6.17 4.24
C LEU A 83 -0.26 6.81 3.62
N GLN A 84 0.86 6.71 4.32
CA GLN A 84 2.19 6.81 3.70
C GLN A 84 2.63 5.40 3.24
N LEU A 85 3.07 5.28 2.00
CA LEU A 85 3.53 4.03 1.40
C LEU A 85 5.05 4.07 1.23
N GLU A 86 5.74 2.99 1.60
CA GLU A 86 7.21 2.96 1.51
C GLU A 86 7.66 2.81 0.06
N VAL A 87 6.97 1.92 -0.67
CA VAL A 87 7.37 1.53 -2.03
C VAL A 87 6.19 1.41 -2.97
N ALA A 88 5.15 0.67 -2.57
CA ALA A 88 4.01 0.34 -3.42
C ALA A 88 2.76 0.12 -2.54
N PRO A 89 1.56 0.21 -3.13
CA PRO A 89 0.32 0.04 -2.36
C PRO A 89 0.02 -1.42 -2.04
N TRP A 90 0.53 -2.36 -2.84
CA TRP A 90 0.48 -3.78 -2.56
C TRP A 90 1.88 -4.33 -2.33
N ILE A 91 1.98 -5.22 -1.34
CA ILE A 91 3.10 -6.14 -1.21
C ILE A 91 2.60 -7.52 -1.59
N TRP A 92 3.21 -8.12 -2.60
CA TRP A 92 2.83 -9.41 -3.15
C TRP A 92 3.46 -10.55 -2.36
N ARG A 93 2.61 -11.51 -2.00
CA ARG A 93 2.96 -12.77 -1.36
C ARG A 93 2.73 -13.91 -2.33
N LEU A 94 3.81 -14.54 -2.79
CA LEU A 94 3.70 -15.64 -3.75
C LEU A 94 3.49 -16.95 -2.99
N GLN A 95 2.66 -17.81 -3.55
CA GLN A 95 2.36 -19.12 -3.01
C GLN A 95 3.09 -20.20 -3.80
N PRO A 96 3.48 -21.33 -3.17
CA PRO A 96 4.12 -22.45 -3.86
C PRO A 96 3.29 -23.06 -5.00
N ASP A 97 1.96 -22.89 -4.96
CA ASP A 97 1.03 -23.32 -6.01
C ASP A 97 0.95 -22.35 -7.20
N GLY A 98 1.74 -21.27 -7.18
CA GLY A 98 1.84 -20.28 -8.24
C GLY A 98 0.88 -19.10 -8.10
N ARG A 99 0.01 -19.08 -7.08
CA ARG A 99 -0.86 -17.92 -6.81
C ARG A 99 -0.07 -16.72 -6.30
N VAL A 100 -0.59 -15.53 -6.58
CA VAL A 100 -0.07 -14.26 -6.08
C VAL A 100 -1.15 -13.59 -5.23
N LEU A 101 -0.85 -13.30 -3.98
CA LEU A 101 -1.76 -12.67 -3.03
C LEU A 101 -1.23 -11.28 -2.63
N THR A 102 -2.10 -10.32 -2.36
CA THR A 102 -1.73 -9.11 -1.61
C THR A 102 -1.33 -9.48 -0.17
N HIS A 103 -0.62 -8.59 0.52
CA HIS A 103 -0.40 -8.66 1.98
C HIS A 103 -1.71 -8.72 2.79
N THR A 104 -2.83 -8.30 2.20
CA THR A 104 -4.18 -8.39 2.78
C THR A 104 -4.93 -9.66 2.39
N GLY A 105 -4.28 -10.61 1.69
CA GLY A 105 -4.84 -11.91 1.32
C GLY A 105 -5.73 -11.95 0.07
N ARG A 106 -5.74 -10.90 -0.76
CA ARG A 106 -6.51 -10.88 -2.02
C ARG A 106 -5.69 -11.48 -3.14
N GLU A 107 -6.26 -12.43 -3.87
CA GLU A 107 -5.60 -13.03 -5.05
C GLU A 107 -5.59 -12.07 -6.24
N ALA A 108 -4.49 -12.08 -7.00
CA ALA A 108 -4.25 -11.21 -8.14
C ALA A 108 -3.76 -11.99 -9.37
N GLN A 109 -4.14 -11.53 -10.56
CA GLN A 109 -3.69 -12.02 -11.85
C GLN A 109 -2.51 -11.17 -12.33
N VAL A 110 -1.34 -11.80 -12.53
CA VAL A 110 -0.13 -11.09 -12.98
C VAL A 110 -0.18 -10.81 -14.47
N ALA A 111 -0.01 -9.55 -14.85
CA ALA A 111 0.09 -9.09 -16.23
C ALA A 111 1.55 -8.89 -16.68
N GLY A 112 2.46 -8.57 -15.76
CA GLY A 112 3.86 -8.35 -16.06
C GLY A 112 4.72 -8.23 -14.81
N ALA A 113 6.02 -8.44 -14.98
CA ALA A 113 7.01 -8.31 -13.94
C ALA A 113 8.06 -7.27 -14.33
N VAL A 114 8.44 -6.41 -13.39
CA VAL A 114 9.31 -5.26 -13.65
C VAL A 114 10.37 -5.17 -12.57
N LEU A 115 11.64 -5.10 -12.97
CA LEU A 115 12.73 -4.74 -12.07
C LEU A 115 12.96 -3.24 -12.12
N ASP A 116 13.16 -2.64 -10.95
CA ASP A 116 13.55 -1.25 -10.84
C ASP A 116 15.07 -1.06 -10.73
N GLU A 117 15.48 0.20 -10.63
CA GLU A 117 16.89 0.59 -10.53
C GLU A 117 17.55 0.24 -9.19
N GLN A 118 16.81 -0.34 -8.23
CA GLN A 118 17.33 -0.89 -6.97
C GLN A 118 17.17 -2.42 -6.89
N ASP A 119 16.99 -3.10 -8.02
CA ASP A 119 16.78 -4.55 -8.12
C ASP A 119 15.55 -5.05 -7.34
N ARG A 120 14.57 -4.18 -7.12
CA ARG A 120 13.29 -4.56 -6.53
C ARG A 120 12.37 -5.08 -7.62
N LEU A 121 11.78 -6.25 -7.38
CA LEU A 121 10.83 -6.86 -8.31
C LEU A 121 9.41 -6.43 -8.00
N PHE A 122 8.76 -5.80 -8.98
CA PHE A 122 7.36 -5.44 -8.95
C PHE A 122 6.55 -6.37 -9.85
N LEU A 123 5.30 -6.60 -9.47
CA LEU A 123 4.31 -7.21 -10.36
C LEU A 123 3.21 -6.19 -10.65
N GLU A 124 2.84 -6.11 -11.91
CA GLU A 124 1.65 -5.42 -12.39
C GLU A 124 0.53 -6.44 -12.47
N THR A 125 -0.61 -6.13 -11.85
CA THR A 125 -1.73 -7.06 -11.73
C THR A 125 -3.06 -6.37 -12.06
N ASP A 126 -4.13 -7.16 -12.14
CA ASP A 126 -5.51 -6.66 -12.19
C ASP A 126 -5.92 -5.85 -10.94
N LEU A 127 -5.21 -6.02 -9.82
CA LEU A 127 -5.39 -5.22 -8.60
C LEU A 127 -4.49 -3.97 -8.54
N GLY A 128 -3.60 -3.79 -9.53
CA GLY A 128 -2.65 -2.68 -9.61
C GLY A 128 -1.19 -3.10 -9.37
N LEU A 129 -0.35 -2.09 -9.08
CA LEU A 129 1.09 -2.26 -8.84
C LEU A 129 1.38 -2.77 -7.43
N GLY A 130 2.35 -3.67 -7.30
CA GLY A 130 2.90 -4.04 -6.01
C GLY A 130 4.32 -4.58 -6.05
N LEU A 131 4.96 -4.58 -4.89
CA LEU A 131 6.33 -5.06 -4.67
C LEU A 131 6.30 -6.54 -4.26
N VAL A 132 7.10 -7.39 -4.87
CA VAL A 132 7.30 -8.78 -4.42
C VAL A 132 8.01 -8.78 -3.07
N HIS A 133 7.41 -9.46 -2.09
CA HIS A 133 8.02 -9.60 -0.78
C HIS A 133 9.37 -10.30 -0.87
N THR A 134 10.36 -9.83 -0.13
CA THR A 134 11.76 -10.31 -0.24
C THR A 134 11.92 -11.81 0.09
N GLN A 135 11.07 -12.37 0.94
CA GLN A 135 11.08 -13.81 1.24
C GLN A 135 10.55 -14.68 0.09
N ASP A 136 9.87 -14.08 -0.88
CA ASP A 136 9.16 -14.80 -1.94
C ASP A 136 9.92 -14.69 -3.29
N MET A 137 11.13 -14.12 -3.28
CA MET A 137 11.97 -13.96 -4.48
C MET A 137 12.36 -15.29 -5.14
N GLY A 138 12.48 -16.38 -4.38
CA GLY A 138 12.71 -17.71 -4.94
C GLY A 138 11.55 -18.16 -5.84
N LEU A 139 10.32 -18.05 -5.34
CA LEU A 139 9.11 -18.37 -6.11
C LEU A 139 8.95 -17.45 -7.33
N ALA A 140 9.39 -16.19 -7.21
CA ALA A 140 9.37 -15.24 -8.30
C ALA A 140 10.36 -15.62 -9.41
N ALA A 141 11.58 -16.01 -9.04
CA ALA A 141 12.59 -16.49 -9.98
C ALA A 141 12.07 -17.74 -10.73
N ASP A 142 11.50 -18.72 -10.02
CA ASP A 142 10.90 -19.91 -10.62
C ASP A 142 9.79 -19.56 -11.64
N ALA A 143 9.01 -18.51 -11.37
CA ALA A 143 7.97 -18.05 -12.29
C ALA A 143 8.53 -17.40 -13.55
N ILE A 144 9.58 -16.59 -13.41
CA ILE A 144 10.27 -15.93 -14.51
C ILE A 144 10.99 -16.96 -15.39
N GLU A 145 11.72 -17.90 -14.79
CA GLU A 145 12.44 -18.96 -15.51
C GLU A 145 11.50 -19.90 -16.26
N ALA A 146 10.32 -20.18 -15.68
CA ALA A 146 9.26 -20.93 -16.35
C ALA A 146 8.54 -20.14 -17.47
N GLY A 147 8.93 -18.89 -17.72
CA GLY A 147 8.33 -18.03 -18.74
C GLY A 147 6.91 -17.58 -18.43
N ARG A 148 6.47 -17.66 -17.16
CA ARG A 148 5.11 -17.26 -16.76
C ARG A 148 4.90 -15.75 -16.81
N TRP A 149 5.96 -14.97 -16.63
CA TRP A 149 5.90 -13.50 -16.63
C TRP A 149 6.88 -12.92 -17.64
N SER A 150 6.39 -11.94 -18.42
CA SER A 150 7.27 -11.09 -19.21
C SER A 150 8.00 -10.10 -18.31
N MET A 151 9.33 -10.09 -18.41
CA MET A 151 10.19 -9.17 -17.67
C MET A 151 10.45 -7.89 -18.45
N SER A 152 10.42 -6.76 -17.75
CA SER A 152 10.89 -5.47 -18.25
C SER A 152 11.62 -4.70 -17.15
N ASN A 153 12.19 -3.55 -17.50
CA ASN A 153 12.80 -2.64 -16.53
C ASN A 153 12.10 -1.28 -16.60
N ALA A 154 11.91 -0.66 -15.45
CA ALA A 154 11.44 0.73 -15.34
C ALA A 154 11.88 1.27 -13.98
N THR A 155 12.14 2.56 -13.89
CA THR A 155 12.48 3.16 -12.59
C THR A 155 11.28 3.13 -11.64
N HIS A 156 11.54 3.16 -10.33
CA HIS A 156 10.47 3.24 -9.33
C HIS A 156 9.57 4.47 -9.56
N ALA A 157 10.16 5.60 -9.93
CA ALA A 157 9.41 6.81 -10.25
C ALA A 157 8.46 6.61 -11.45
N GLU A 158 8.92 5.96 -12.53
CA GLU A 158 8.09 5.63 -13.69
C GLU A 158 6.96 4.66 -13.33
N LEU A 159 7.26 3.65 -12.50
CA LEU A 159 6.27 2.69 -12.00
C LEU A 159 5.16 3.40 -11.22
N ILE A 160 5.52 4.28 -10.29
CA ILE A 160 4.56 5.04 -9.48
C ILE A 160 3.73 5.99 -10.34
N ALA A 161 4.37 6.72 -11.27
CA ALA A 161 3.69 7.66 -12.14
C ALA A 161 2.69 6.98 -13.09
N ARG A 162 3.08 5.90 -13.78
CA ARG A 162 2.20 5.23 -14.75
C ARG A 162 1.02 4.49 -14.11
N HIS A 163 1.17 4.08 -12.84
CA HIS A 163 0.09 3.48 -12.05
C HIS A 163 -0.69 4.51 -11.23
N GLY A 164 -0.35 5.80 -11.34
CA GLY A 164 -1.00 6.89 -10.63
C GLY A 164 -1.01 6.68 -9.12
N VAL A 165 0.08 6.19 -8.52
CA VAL A 165 0.17 5.97 -7.07
C VAL A 165 0.68 7.23 -6.37
N LEU A 166 0.00 7.67 -5.32
CA LEU A 166 0.49 8.74 -4.45
C LEU A 166 1.05 8.17 -3.15
N LEU A 167 2.39 8.17 -3.02
CA LEU A 167 3.08 7.54 -1.88
C LEU A 167 2.86 8.26 -0.54
N ALA A 168 2.72 9.58 -0.55
CA ALA A 168 2.62 10.38 0.66
C ALA A 168 1.60 11.53 0.47
N PRO A 169 0.29 11.22 0.52
CA PRO A 169 -0.76 12.24 0.47
C PRO A 169 -0.64 13.19 1.66
N VAL A 170 -0.83 14.48 1.40
CA VAL A 170 -0.84 15.56 2.39
C VAL A 170 -2.22 16.18 2.50
N ASP A 171 -2.55 16.76 3.66
CA ASP A 171 -3.80 17.49 3.82
C ASP A 171 -3.78 18.75 2.95
N PRO A 172 -4.67 18.89 1.95
CA PRO A 172 -4.71 20.06 1.08
C PRO A 172 -4.98 21.37 1.84
N LYS A 173 -5.57 21.31 3.05
CA LYS A 173 -5.78 22.49 3.91
C LYS A 173 -4.58 22.83 4.79
N GLY A 174 -3.65 21.89 4.98
CA GLY A 174 -2.44 22.07 5.79
C GLY A 174 -1.35 22.90 5.09
N GLU A 175 -1.36 22.96 3.75
CA GLU A 175 -0.39 23.74 2.98
C GLU A 175 -0.62 25.26 3.06
N SER A 176 -1.87 25.70 3.26
CA SER A 176 -2.23 27.12 3.35
C SER A 176 -1.77 27.85 4.64
N GLY A 177 -1.07 27.16 5.55
CA GLY A 177 -0.60 27.73 6.83
C GLY A 177 0.89 28.09 6.88
N LYS A 178 1.64 27.97 5.78
CA LYS A 178 3.08 28.26 5.71
C LYS A 178 3.43 29.36 4.68
N ALA A 179 2.64 30.41 4.61
CA ALA A 179 2.99 31.66 3.90
C ALA A 179 3.19 32.80 4.91
#